data_AF-H1G5H4-F1
#
_entry.id   AF-H1G5H4-F1
#
_cell.length_a   1.000
_cell.length_b   1.000
_cell.length_c   1.000
_cell.angle_alpha   90.00
_cell.angle_beta   90.00
_cell.angle_gamma   90.00
#
_symmetry.space_group_name_H-M   'P 1'
#
loop_
_entity.id
_entity.type
_entity.pdbx_description
1 polymer ?
#
loop_
_entity_poly.entity_id
_entity_poly.type
_entity_poly.pdbx_seq_one_letter_code
_entity_poly.pdbx_strand_id
1 'polypeptide(L)'
;MQSRNAQVINEDQLVCYAYEKLLTAKIFGDVDLEGAAMRTLLDLGEHQAEYQQVLTGRFVIPDLERIRRDAPKVVLYVSGLEKVGYQANMWIPVLERLSVKSAIVIREKHIAEELIPTVLPIYFMRTMRDVENLEQANVRTILYPANTQKNIHTLRFYRMNHYFINHGESDKVVNQSKFLMAYDKLLVGGEMAERRLKDANLPLREGQVVHVGRPQAELMLEKLDQPTKKLKLCCMLQPGKGLLRKPITHP
;
A
#
# COMPACT_ATOMS: atom_id res chain seq x y z
N MET A 1 30.85 -13.58 59.27
CA MET A 1 31.73 -13.46 58.08
C MET A 1 30.81 -13.31 56.88
N GLN A 2 31.04 -12.27 56.08
CA GLN A 2 30.03 -11.52 55.32
C GLN A 2 29.19 -12.34 54.31
N SER A 3 27.89 -12.08 54.38
CA SER A 3 26.87 -12.42 53.39
C SER A 3 27.19 -11.79 52.04
N ARG A 4 27.28 -12.62 51.00
CA ARG A 4 27.37 -12.18 49.60
C ARG A 4 26.06 -11.46 49.24
N ASN A 5 26.14 -10.16 49.00
CA ASN A 5 25.11 -9.36 48.37
C ASN A 5 24.90 -9.87 46.93
N ALA A 6 23.97 -10.81 46.74
CA ALA A 6 23.34 -10.97 45.45
C ALA A 6 22.41 -9.77 45.26
N GLN A 7 22.85 -8.74 44.55
CA GLN A 7 21.92 -7.75 44.01
C GLN A 7 20.95 -8.53 43.14
N VAL A 8 19.69 -8.59 43.59
CA VAL A 8 18.59 -9.08 42.76
C VAL A 8 18.44 -8.06 41.65
N ILE A 9 19.15 -8.28 40.54
CA ILE A 9 18.95 -7.51 39.32
C ILE A 9 17.59 -7.92 38.81
N ASN A 10 16.63 -7.00 38.83
CA ASN A 10 15.33 -7.22 38.21
C ASN A 10 15.56 -7.50 36.72
N GLU A 11 15.05 -8.63 36.21
CA GLU A 11 15.19 -9.02 34.80
C GLU A 11 14.73 -7.90 33.85
N ASP A 12 13.66 -7.18 34.20
CA ASP A 12 13.17 -6.03 33.43
C ASP A 12 14.20 -4.88 33.33
N GLN A 13 14.95 -4.64 34.41
CA GLN A 13 16.01 -3.62 34.42
C GLN A 13 17.20 -4.05 33.57
N LEU A 14 17.51 -5.35 33.57
CA LEU A 14 18.61 -5.90 32.77
C LEU A 14 18.26 -5.91 31.28
N VAL A 15 16.99 -6.19 30.93
CA VAL A 15 16.45 -6.06 29.58
C VAL A 15 16.55 -4.61 29.09
N CYS A 16 16.04 -3.64 29.87
CA CYS A 16 16.15 -2.22 29.52
C CYS A 16 17.61 -1.80 29.28
N TYR A 17 18.51 -2.23 30.18
CA TYR A 17 19.93 -1.93 30.08
C TYR A 17 20.57 -2.56 28.83
N ALA A 18 20.23 -3.80 28.50
CA ALA A 18 20.75 -4.48 27.32
C ALA A 18 20.27 -3.82 26.01
N TYR A 19 19.01 -3.35 25.94
CA TYR A 19 18.52 -2.55 24.82
C TYR A 19 19.22 -1.19 24.71
N GLU A 20 19.47 -0.51 25.83
CA GLU A 20 20.24 0.75 25.86
C GLU A 20 21.65 0.55 25.29
N LYS A 21 22.34 -0.53 25.68
CA LYS A 21 23.69 -0.85 25.16
C LYS A 21 23.67 -1.26 23.70
N LEU A 22 22.66 -2.01 23.26
CA LEU A 22 22.48 -2.31 21.84
C LEU A 22 22.28 -1.03 21.01
N LEU A 23 21.46 -0.09 21.48
CA LEU A 23 21.23 1.18 20.82
C LEU A 23 22.52 2.02 20.76
N THR A 24 23.25 2.10 21.86
CA THR A 24 24.52 2.81 21.96
C THR A 24 25.55 2.23 20.98
N ALA A 25 25.69 0.90 20.96
CA ALA A 25 26.58 0.21 20.03
C ALA A 25 26.25 0.51 18.56
N LYS A 26 24.97 0.51 18.20
CA LYS A 26 24.50 0.85 16.84
C LYS A 26 24.79 2.30 16.46
N ILE A 27 24.62 3.23 17.40
CA ILE A 27 24.88 4.66 17.17
C ILE A 27 26.36 4.93 16.92
N PHE A 28 27.24 4.27 17.68
CA PHE A 28 28.68 4.53 17.64
C PHE A 28 29.50 3.51 16.84
N GLY A 29 28.85 2.50 16.25
CA GLY A 29 29.51 1.48 15.43
C GLY A 29 30.39 0.51 16.23
N ASP A 30 30.08 0.28 17.51
CA ASP A 30 30.84 -0.58 18.40
C ASP A 30 30.35 -2.04 18.29
N VAL A 31 31.08 -2.83 17.50
CA VAL A 31 30.72 -4.22 17.15
C VAL A 31 30.81 -5.16 18.37
N ASP A 32 31.75 -4.90 19.28
CA ASP A 32 31.95 -5.73 20.47
C ASP A 32 30.83 -5.51 21.49
N LEU A 33 30.45 -4.25 21.70
CA LEU A 33 29.32 -3.88 22.56
C LEU A 33 27.99 -4.36 21.98
N GLU A 34 27.83 -4.29 20.66
CA GLU A 34 26.66 -4.86 19.97
C GLU A 34 26.55 -6.36 20.24
N GLY A 35 27.64 -7.11 20.03
CA GLY A 35 27.66 -8.54 20.25
C GLY A 35 27.39 -8.92 21.71
N ALA A 36 27.92 -8.15 22.67
CA ALA A 36 27.67 -8.37 24.09
C ALA A 36 26.21 -8.09 24.47
N ALA A 37 25.65 -6.96 24.01
CA ALA A 37 24.26 -6.59 24.29
C ALA A 37 23.26 -7.59 23.67
N MET A 38 23.52 -8.04 22.43
CA MET A 38 22.69 -9.07 21.79
C MET A 38 22.74 -10.41 22.52
N ARG A 39 23.90 -10.85 23.00
CA ARG A 39 24.01 -12.07 23.82
C ARG A 39 23.24 -11.95 25.13
N THR A 40 23.31 -10.80 25.80
CA THR A 40 22.53 -10.58 27.02
C THR A 40 21.02 -10.62 26.75
N LEU A 41 20.54 -10.02 25.66
CA LEU A 41 19.12 -10.10 25.26
C LEU A 41 18.71 -11.54 24.88
N LEU A 42 19.61 -12.30 24.23
CA LEU A 42 19.40 -13.73 23.95
C LEU A 42 19.19 -14.52 25.24
N ASP A 43 20.10 -14.37 26.21
CA ASP A 43 20.09 -15.10 27.46
C ASP A 43 18.89 -14.74 28.35
N LEU A 44 18.37 -13.51 28.23
CA LEU A 44 17.17 -13.04 28.93
C LEU A 44 15.85 -13.44 28.25
N GLY A 45 15.88 -14.22 27.18
CA GLY A 45 14.67 -14.67 26.49
C GLY A 45 13.96 -13.58 25.66
N GLU A 46 14.52 -12.37 25.57
CA GLU A 46 14.05 -11.30 24.66
C GLU A 46 14.16 -11.71 23.18
N HIS A 47 14.86 -12.80 22.90
CA HIS A 47 14.89 -13.43 21.59
C HIS A 47 13.65 -14.21 21.19
N GLN A 48 12.58 -14.14 21.98
CA GLN A 48 11.23 -14.51 21.56
C GLN A 48 10.30 -13.30 21.51
N ALA A 49 10.72 -12.21 20.86
CA ALA A 49 9.72 -11.48 20.09
C ALA A 49 9.22 -12.43 18.98
N GLU A 50 8.05 -13.04 19.20
CA GLU A 50 7.20 -13.72 18.20
C GLU A 50 7.03 -12.93 16.89
N TYR A 51 7.54 -11.70 16.81
CA TYR A 51 7.47 -10.81 15.66
C TYR A 51 8.15 -11.34 14.39
N GLN A 52 9.08 -12.30 14.49
CA GLN A 52 9.67 -12.98 13.33
C GLN A 52 9.06 -14.34 12.98
N GLN A 53 8.02 -14.80 13.69
CA GLN A 53 7.21 -15.93 13.23
C GLN A 53 5.72 -15.56 13.19
N VAL A 54 5.26 -15.21 11.99
CA VAL A 54 3.92 -15.61 11.58
C VAL A 54 4.07 -16.33 10.25
N LEU A 55 4.00 -17.66 10.31
CA LEU A 55 3.52 -18.49 9.22
C LEU A 55 2.01 -18.26 9.08
N THR A 56 1.56 -17.60 8.01
CA THR A 56 0.28 -17.91 7.34
C THR A 56 0.52 -17.73 5.84
N GLY A 57 0.19 -18.75 5.03
CA GLY A 57 0.64 -18.94 3.64
C GLY A 57 0.13 -17.95 2.58
N ARG A 58 -0.14 -16.69 2.95
CA ARG A 58 -0.63 -15.65 2.05
C ARG A 58 0.42 -14.64 1.61
N PHE A 59 1.51 -14.45 2.34
CA PHE A 59 2.59 -13.52 1.94
C PHE A 59 3.97 -14.07 2.26
N VAL A 60 5.00 -13.46 1.68
CA VAL A 60 6.40 -13.72 1.99
C VAL A 60 7.08 -12.42 2.41
N ILE A 61 8.13 -12.51 3.23
CA ILE A 61 9.10 -11.42 3.42
C ILE A 61 10.17 -11.65 2.34
N PRO A 62 10.21 -10.86 1.25
CA PRO A 62 11.11 -11.16 0.16
C PRO A 62 12.51 -10.62 0.41
N ASP A 63 13.52 -11.40 0.05
CA ASP A 63 14.85 -10.88 -0.25
C ASP A 63 14.92 -10.39 -1.71
N LEU A 64 16.05 -9.79 -2.09
CA LEU A 64 16.26 -9.27 -3.44
C LEU A 64 16.17 -10.36 -4.51
N GLU A 65 16.75 -11.53 -4.26
CA GLU A 65 16.80 -12.64 -5.22
C GLU A 65 15.41 -13.23 -5.49
N ARG A 66 14.55 -13.28 -4.46
CA ARG A 66 13.14 -13.64 -4.61
C ARG A 66 12.43 -12.70 -5.59
N ILE A 67 12.59 -11.39 -5.42
CA ILE A 67 11.92 -10.39 -6.27
C ILE A 67 12.47 -10.48 -7.70
N ARG A 68 13.79 -10.67 -7.86
CA ARG A 68 14.41 -10.87 -9.18
C ARG A 68 13.88 -12.10 -9.90
N ARG A 69 13.69 -13.21 -9.18
CA ARG A 69 13.13 -14.46 -9.74
C ARG A 69 11.67 -14.29 -10.16
N ASP A 70 10.86 -13.70 -9.28
CA ASP A 70 9.44 -13.44 -9.58
C ASP A 70 9.32 -12.42 -10.74
N ALA A 71 10.31 -11.51 -10.85
CA ALA A 71 10.49 -10.51 -11.90
C ALA A 71 9.26 -9.59 -12.17
N PRO A 72 8.58 -9.07 -11.13
CA PRO A 72 7.43 -8.21 -11.35
C PRO A 72 7.88 -6.90 -12.03
N LYS A 73 7.09 -6.43 -12.98
CA LYS A 73 7.26 -5.11 -13.61
C LYS A 73 6.36 -4.06 -13.00
N VAL A 74 5.23 -4.49 -12.44
CA VAL A 74 4.24 -3.65 -11.79
C VAL A 74 4.03 -4.17 -10.37
N VAL A 75 3.94 -3.26 -9.39
CA VAL A 75 3.55 -3.61 -8.02
C VAL A 75 2.36 -2.77 -7.57
N LEU A 76 1.37 -3.42 -6.96
CA LEU A 76 0.31 -2.73 -6.22
C LEU A 76 0.80 -2.49 -4.80
N TYR A 77 0.99 -1.23 -4.42
CA TYR A 77 1.54 -0.86 -3.13
C TYR A 77 0.43 -0.46 -2.16
N VAL A 78 0.24 -1.28 -1.14
CA VAL A 78 -0.88 -1.19 -0.20
C VAL A 78 -0.33 -0.94 1.19
N SER A 79 -0.85 0.10 1.82
CA SER A 79 -0.54 0.42 3.20
C SER A 79 -1.70 1.16 3.83
N GLY A 80 -1.91 0.96 5.12
CA GLY A 80 -2.89 1.71 5.89
C GLY A 80 -3.11 1.14 7.29
N LEU A 81 -4.07 1.73 7.99
CA LEU A 81 -4.60 1.19 9.24
C LEU A 81 -5.50 -0.02 8.92
N GLU A 82 -6.46 -0.33 9.77
CA GLU A 82 -7.36 -1.48 9.56
C GLU A 82 -8.35 -1.26 8.41
N LYS A 83 -8.84 -2.37 7.83
CA LYS A 83 -9.93 -2.40 6.82
C LYS A 83 -9.59 -1.63 5.54
N VAL A 84 -8.35 -1.74 5.07
CA VAL A 84 -7.88 -1.11 3.82
C VAL A 84 -7.70 -2.12 2.68
N GLY A 85 -7.75 -3.42 2.96
CA GLY A 85 -7.57 -4.49 1.96
C GLY A 85 -8.57 -4.45 0.82
N TYR A 86 -9.79 -3.95 1.06
CA TYR A 86 -10.79 -3.76 -0.01
C TYR A 86 -10.26 -2.88 -1.16
N GLN A 87 -9.39 -1.92 -0.86
CA GLN A 87 -8.79 -1.03 -1.84
C GLN A 87 -7.90 -1.79 -2.82
N ALA A 88 -7.17 -2.79 -2.32
CA ALA A 88 -6.37 -3.67 -3.14
C ALA A 88 -7.24 -4.69 -3.89
N ASN A 89 -8.26 -5.23 -3.23
CA ASN A 89 -9.15 -6.25 -3.79
C ASN A 89 -9.86 -5.78 -5.07
N MET A 90 -10.18 -4.49 -5.19
CA MET A 90 -10.72 -3.92 -6.42
C MET A 90 -9.78 -4.07 -7.62
N TRP A 91 -8.46 -4.12 -7.39
CA TRP A 91 -7.45 -4.13 -8.45
C TRP A 91 -6.78 -5.48 -8.67
N ILE A 92 -6.83 -6.39 -7.70
CA ILE A 92 -6.25 -7.73 -7.82
C ILE A 92 -6.69 -8.43 -9.14
N PRO A 93 -8.00 -8.50 -9.48
CA PRO A 93 -8.44 -9.15 -10.72
C PRO A 93 -7.97 -8.45 -12.01
N VAL A 94 -7.64 -7.16 -11.93
CA VAL A 94 -7.05 -6.39 -13.04
C VAL A 94 -5.59 -6.77 -13.20
N LEU A 95 -4.82 -6.80 -12.10
CA LEU A 95 -3.40 -7.14 -12.10
C LEU A 95 -3.14 -8.56 -12.58
N GLU A 96 -3.99 -9.53 -12.21
CA GLU A 96 -3.89 -10.92 -12.67
C GLU A 96 -4.06 -11.07 -14.18
N ARG A 97 -4.73 -10.11 -14.85
CA ARG A 97 -4.97 -10.11 -16.30
C ARG A 97 -3.99 -9.25 -17.09
N LEU A 98 -3.07 -8.54 -16.42
CA LEU A 98 -2.05 -7.76 -17.12
C LEU A 98 -1.10 -8.69 -17.89
N SER A 99 -0.68 -8.27 -19.08
CA SER A 99 0.32 -8.99 -19.88
C SER A 99 1.73 -8.99 -19.26
N VAL A 100 1.92 -8.22 -18.19
CA VAL A 100 3.17 -8.08 -17.46
C VAL A 100 3.05 -8.68 -16.07
N LYS A 101 4.13 -9.32 -15.60
CA LYS A 101 4.19 -9.88 -14.26
C LYS A 101 3.97 -8.78 -13.22
N SER A 102 3.08 -9.07 -12.27
CA SER A 102 2.69 -8.15 -11.21
C SER A 102 2.86 -8.79 -9.84
N ALA A 103 3.02 -7.98 -8.81
CA ALA A 103 3.02 -8.42 -7.41
C ALA A 103 2.29 -7.40 -6.52
N ILE A 104 1.97 -7.80 -5.30
CA ILE A 104 1.35 -6.94 -4.29
C ILE A 104 2.39 -6.68 -3.20
N VAL A 105 2.59 -5.42 -2.83
CA VAL A 105 3.39 -5.04 -1.67
C VAL A 105 2.45 -4.59 -0.57
N ILE A 106 2.56 -5.20 0.61
CA ILE A 106 1.86 -4.78 1.82
C ILE A 106 2.87 -4.25 2.84
N ARG A 107 2.55 -3.14 3.50
CA ARG A 107 3.40 -2.54 4.55
C ARG A 107 3.02 -2.92 5.98
N GLU A 108 1.85 -3.53 6.15
CA GLU A 108 1.33 -4.01 7.43
C GLU A 108 0.80 -5.44 7.28
N LYS A 109 1.10 -6.32 8.25
CA LYS A 109 0.77 -7.75 8.17
C LYS A 109 -0.75 -8.00 8.07
N HIS A 110 -1.56 -7.22 8.79
CA HIS A 110 -3.01 -7.42 8.85
C HIS A 110 -3.68 -7.29 7.48
N ILE A 111 -3.10 -6.53 6.55
CA ILE A 111 -3.64 -6.35 5.20
C ILE A 111 -3.73 -7.69 4.47
N ALA A 112 -2.78 -8.61 4.67
CA ALA A 112 -2.80 -9.91 4.01
C ALA A 112 -4.06 -10.73 4.31
N GLU A 113 -4.62 -10.59 5.51
CA GLU A 113 -5.82 -11.32 5.91
C GLU A 113 -7.10 -10.74 5.26
N GLU A 114 -7.05 -9.46 4.87
CA GLU A 114 -8.14 -8.73 4.20
C GLU A 114 -8.13 -8.92 2.67
N LEU A 115 -7.05 -9.47 2.10
CA LEU A 115 -6.95 -9.68 0.66
C LEU A 115 -7.81 -10.87 0.19
N ILE A 116 -8.44 -10.72 -0.98
CA ILE A 116 -9.06 -11.84 -1.68
C ILE A 116 -7.99 -12.86 -2.12
N PRO A 117 -8.34 -14.15 -2.29
CA PRO A 117 -7.43 -15.13 -2.87
C PRO A 117 -6.90 -14.67 -4.22
N THR A 118 -5.59 -14.81 -4.43
CA THR A 118 -4.91 -14.37 -5.66
C THR A 118 -3.72 -15.25 -5.98
N VAL A 119 -3.37 -15.31 -7.27
CA VAL A 119 -2.14 -15.96 -7.75
C VAL A 119 -0.91 -15.04 -7.70
N LEU A 120 -1.11 -13.75 -7.45
CA LEU A 120 -0.04 -12.76 -7.42
C LEU A 120 0.88 -13.00 -6.19
N PRO A 121 2.21 -12.87 -6.33
CA PRO A 121 3.09 -12.83 -5.17
C PRO A 121 2.72 -11.67 -4.25
N ILE A 122 2.61 -11.94 -2.95
CA ILE A 122 2.37 -10.92 -1.92
C ILE A 122 3.65 -10.76 -1.10
N TYR A 123 4.21 -9.56 -1.13
CA TYR A 123 5.42 -9.17 -0.45
C TYR A 123 5.08 -8.32 0.78
N PHE A 124 5.37 -8.84 1.97
CA PHE A 124 5.37 -8.04 3.17
C PHE A 124 6.72 -7.33 3.32
N MET A 125 6.70 -6.01 3.08
CA MET A 125 7.87 -5.16 3.18
C MET A 125 7.72 -4.26 4.40
N ARG A 126 8.30 -4.65 5.53
CA ARG A 126 8.16 -3.92 6.79
C ARG A 126 9.01 -2.66 6.77
N THR A 127 10.28 -2.80 6.37
CA THR A 127 11.31 -1.77 6.51
C THR A 127 11.51 -0.97 5.22
N MET A 128 12.25 0.13 5.32
CA MET A 128 12.68 0.89 4.14
C MET A 128 13.63 0.08 3.26
N ARG A 129 14.50 -0.75 3.86
CA ARG A 129 15.42 -1.64 3.16
C ARG A 129 14.66 -2.67 2.31
N ASP A 130 13.58 -3.23 2.84
CA ASP A 130 12.76 -4.20 2.09
C ASP A 130 12.20 -3.55 0.81
N VAL A 131 11.78 -2.29 0.92
CA VAL A 131 11.23 -1.51 -0.19
C VAL A 131 12.29 -1.10 -1.22
N GLU A 132 13.54 -0.86 -0.80
CA GLU A 132 14.67 -0.60 -1.70
C GLU A 132 14.95 -1.76 -2.65
N ASN A 133 14.63 -2.99 -2.24
CA ASN A 133 14.80 -4.15 -3.11
C ASN A 133 13.93 -4.08 -4.37
N LEU A 134 12.83 -3.31 -4.38
CA LEU A 134 12.01 -3.09 -5.58
C LEU A 134 12.80 -2.38 -6.70
N GLU A 135 13.55 -1.32 -6.34
CA GLU A 135 14.38 -0.58 -7.29
C GLU A 135 15.57 -1.44 -7.77
N GLN A 136 16.23 -2.15 -6.85
CA GLN A 136 17.34 -3.05 -7.17
C GLN A 136 16.92 -4.27 -8.01
N ALA A 137 15.66 -4.70 -7.91
CA ALA A 137 15.07 -5.76 -8.71
C ALA A 137 14.51 -5.25 -10.06
N ASN A 138 14.65 -3.96 -10.37
CA ASN A 138 14.19 -3.36 -11.63
C ASN A 138 12.67 -3.50 -11.86
N VAL A 139 11.90 -3.31 -10.78
CA VAL A 139 10.46 -3.02 -10.86
C VAL A 139 10.29 -1.66 -11.54
N ARG A 140 9.29 -1.50 -12.41
CA ARG A 140 9.14 -0.30 -13.25
C ARG A 140 8.02 0.63 -12.83
N THR A 141 6.94 0.08 -12.27
CA THR A 141 5.74 0.86 -11.96
C THR A 141 5.18 0.45 -10.61
N ILE A 142 4.83 1.45 -9.81
CA ILE A 142 4.10 1.30 -8.56
C ILE A 142 2.72 1.90 -8.72
N LEU A 143 1.71 1.09 -8.40
CA LEU A 143 0.31 1.49 -8.41
C LEU A 143 -0.17 1.74 -6.98
N TYR A 144 -0.82 2.88 -6.76
CA TYR A 144 -1.31 3.29 -5.44
C TYR A 144 -2.86 3.34 -5.43
N PRO A 145 -3.53 2.38 -4.78
CA PRO A 145 -5.00 2.35 -4.68
C PRO A 145 -5.53 3.35 -3.64
N ALA A 146 -4.66 3.92 -2.80
CA ALA A 146 -5.02 4.94 -1.83
C ALA A 146 -3.82 5.84 -1.50
N ASN A 147 -4.13 7.00 -0.91
CA ASN A 147 -3.17 8.06 -0.69
C ASN A 147 -2.65 8.05 0.76
N THR A 148 -1.95 6.98 1.13
CA THR A 148 -1.53 6.74 2.51
C THR A 148 -0.12 7.25 2.78
N GLN A 149 0.19 7.51 4.05
CA GLN A 149 1.44 8.17 4.45
C GLN A 149 2.68 7.40 3.99
N LYS A 150 2.65 6.06 4.04
CA LYS A 150 3.80 5.21 3.65
C LYS A 150 4.05 5.17 2.14
N ASN A 151 3.24 5.81 1.30
CA ASN A 151 3.55 5.94 -0.13
C ASN A 151 4.84 6.75 -0.34
N ILE A 152 5.12 7.71 0.56
CA ILE A 152 6.34 8.54 0.52
C ILE A 152 7.63 7.72 0.52
N HIS A 153 7.59 6.51 1.11
CA HIS A 153 8.73 5.61 1.17
C HIS A 153 9.22 5.15 -0.22
N THR A 154 8.30 5.12 -1.18
CA THR A 154 8.57 4.72 -2.57
C THR A 154 8.71 5.91 -3.52
N LEU A 155 8.06 7.04 -3.24
CA LEU A 155 8.05 8.23 -4.13
C LEU A 155 9.43 8.86 -4.37
N ARG A 156 10.45 8.46 -3.60
CA ARG A 156 11.85 8.85 -3.83
C ARG A 156 12.53 8.12 -4.98
N PHE A 157 11.95 7.02 -5.47
CA PHE A 157 12.55 6.19 -6.53
C PHE A 157 12.31 6.79 -7.91
N TYR A 158 13.11 7.80 -8.28
CA TYR A 158 12.95 8.60 -9.49
C TYR A 158 12.92 7.82 -10.82
N ARG A 159 13.40 6.57 -10.85
CA ARG A 159 13.42 5.72 -12.05
C ARG A 159 12.13 4.93 -12.24
N MET A 160 11.32 4.82 -11.20
CA MET A 160 10.06 4.09 -11.22
C MET A 160 8.92 5.04 -11.58
N ASN A 161 7.91 4.51 -12.25
CA ASN A 161 6.67 5.22 -12.49
C ASN A 161 5.78 5.14 -11.24
N HIS A 162 5.28 6.27 -10.76
CA HIS A 162 4.41 6.35 -9.60
C HIS A 162 2.99 6.73 -10.02
N TYR A 163 2.10 5.75 -10.13
CA TYR A 163 0.75 5.95 -10.65
C TYR A 163 -0.30 5.79 -9.56
N PHE A 164 -1.04 6.86 -9.32
CA PHE A 164 -2.19 6.81 -8.43
C PHE A 164 -3.41 6.32 -9.20
N ILE A 165 -4.04 5.26 -8.70
CA ILE A 165 -5.16 4.59 -9.37
C ILE A 165 -6.47 4.68 -8.57
N ASN A 166 -6.37 5.05 -7.29
CA ASN A 166 -7.47 5.05 -6.33
C ASN A 166 -8.17 3.67 -6.20
N HIS A 167 -9.20 3.52 -5.35
CA HIS A 167 -9.96 2.27 -5.18
C HIS A 167 -11.40 2.35 -5.69
N GLY A 168 -11.83 3.49 -6.22
CA GLY A 168 -13.05 3.62 -7.03
C GLY A 168 -14.37 3.64 -6.26
N GLU A 169 -14.39 3.43 -4.95
CA GLU A 169 -15.62 3.56 -4.17
C GLU A 169 -15.90 5.04 -3.92
N SER A 170 -16.96 5.53 -4.57
CA SER A 170 -17.30 6.95 -4.67
C SER A 170 -16.25 7.77 -5.42
N ASP A 171 -16.68 8.29 -6.56
CA ASP A 171 -16.21 9.51 -7.21
C ASP A 171 -16.28 10.77 -6.29
N LYS A 172 -16.20 10.59 -4.97
CA LYS A 172 -16.01 11.60 -3.95
C LYS A 172 -14.53 11.94 -3.92
N VAL A 173 -14.13 12.80 -4.85
CA VAL A 173 -13.12 13.83 -4.54
C VAL A 173 -11.84 13.25 -3.93
N VAL A 174 -11.34 12.13 -4.49
CA VAL A 174 -10.27 11.27 -3.93
C VAL A 174 -9.22 12.09 -3.19
N ASN A 175 -9.40 12.24 -1.87
CA ASN A 175 -8.64 13.09 -0.97
C ASN A 175 -7.91 14.25 -1.66
N GLN A 176 -8.62 15.33 -2.04
CA GLN A 176 -8.07 16.60 -2.56
C GLN A 176 -6.90 17.10 -1.70
N SER A 177 -5.74 16.54 -1.96
CA SER A 177 -4.54 16.69 -1.17
C SER A 177 -3.44 17.00 -2.16
N LYS A 178 -2.57 17.93 -1.76
CA LYS A 178 -1.35 18.24 -2.51
C LYS A 178 -0.47 17.00 -2.71
N PHE A 179 -0.67 15.95 -1.91
CA PHE A 179 0.03 14.68 -2.07
C PHE A 179 -0.22 14.02 -3.43
N LEU A 180 -1.35 14.30 -4.09
CA LEU A 180 -1.60 13.84 -5.47
C LEU A 180 -0.57 14.40 -6.47
N MET A 181 0.07 15.54 -6.17
CA MET A 181 1.06 16.14 -7.06
C MET A 181 2.38 15.36 -7.08
N ALA A 182 2.60 14.46 -6.13
CA ALA A 182 3.81 13.64 -6.06
C ALA A 182 3.80 12.50 -7.09
N TYR A 183 2.63 12.10 -7.62
CA TYR A 183 2.52 11.01 -8.58
C TYR A 183 2.73 11.50 -10.02
N ASP A 184 3.39 10.68 -10.83
CA ASP A 184 3.63 10.94 -12.25
C ASP A 184 2.34 10.96 -13.04
N LYS A 185 1.43 10.03 -12.73
CA LYS A 185 0.11 9.92 -13.35
C LYS A 185 -0.98 9.68 -12.32
N LEU A 186 -2.13 10.28 -12.57
CA LEU A 186 -3.41 10.05 -11.90
C LEU A 186 -4.31 9.33 -12.90
N LEU A 187 -4.48 8.03 -12.72
CA LEU A 187 -5.34 7.21 -13.57
C LEU A 187 -6.78 7.33 -13.05
N VAL A 188 -7.67 7.86 -13.87
CA VAL A 188 -9.04 8.21 -13.48
C VAL A 188 -10.09 7.55 -14.36
N GLY A 189 -11.31 7.44 -13.83
CA GLY A 189 -12.43 6.80 -14.51
C GLY A 189 -12.95 7.54 -15.75
N GLY A 190 -12.65 8.83 -15.90
CA GLY A 190 -13.09 9.65 -17.03
C GLY A 190 -13.21 11.12 -16.67
N GLU A 191 -13.86 11.88 -17.56
CA GLU A 191 -13.93 13.34 -17.51
C GLU A 191 -14.49 13.91 -16.19
N MET A 192 -15.48 13.25 -15.59
CA MET A 192 -16.05 13.72 -14.32
C MET A 192 -15.05 13.66 -13.17
N ALA A 193 -14.16 12.66 -13.15
CA ALA A 193 -13.12 12.56 -12.14
C ALA A 193 -12.05 13.66 -12.35
N GLU A 194 -11.65 13.91 -13.60
CA GLU A 194 -10.74 15.01 -13.93
C GLU A 194 -11.32 16.38 -13.56
N ARG A 195 -12.61 16.62 -13.88
CA ARG A 195 -13.29 17.87 -13.54
C ARG A 195 -13.21 18.16 -12.04
N ARG A 196 -13.42 17.15 -11.19
CA ARG A 196 -13.31 17.31 -9.72
C ARG A 196 -11.89 17.66 -9.26
N LEU A 197 -10.85 17.20 -9.95
CA LEU A 197 -9.46 17.57 -9.67
C LEU A 197 -9.17 19.02 -10.08
N LYS A 198 -9.75 19.48 -11.20
CA LYS A 198 -9.65 20.87 -11.66
C LYS A 198 -10.43 21.83 -10.75
N ASP A 199 -11.66 21.45 -10.36
CA ASP A 199 -12.50 22.22 -9.45
C ASP A 199 -11.87 22.35 -8.04
N ALA A 200 -10.98 21.42 -7.67
CA ALA A 200 -10.16 21.48 -6.46
C ALA A 200 -9.04 22.54 -6.51
N ASN A 201 -8.83 23.17 -7.67
CA ASN A 201 -7.73 24.08 -7.94
C ASN A 201 -6.33 23.47 -7.65
N LEU A 202 -6.17 22.16 -7.90
CA LEU A 202 -4.88 21.49 -7.79
C LEU A 202 -3.98 21.86 -8.98
N PRO A 203 -2.68 22.09 -8.78
CA PRO A 203 -1.74 22.46 -9.85
C PRO A 203 -1.34 21.23 -10.69
N LEU A 204 -2.29 20.69 -11.44
CA LEU A 204 -2.10 19.52 -12.28
C LEU A 204 -1.10 19.81 -13.40
N ARG A 205 -0.13 18.91 -13.60
CA ARG A 205 0.80 18.97 -14.73
C ARG A 205 0.12 18.49 -16.02
N GLU A 206 0.59 18.99 -17.16
CA GLU A 206 0.11 18.53 -18.46
C GLU A 206 0.31 17.01 -18.60
N GLY A 207 -0.75 16.31 -19.05
CA GLY A 207 -0.75 14.87 -19.20
C GLY A 207 -0.65 14.08 -17.88
N GLN A 208 -0.73 14.72 -16.72
CA GLN A 208 -0.72 14.01 -15.42
C GLN A 208 -1.99 13.20 -15.20
N VAL A 209 -3.14 13.68 -15.67
CA VAL A 209 -4.41 12.96 -15.58
C VAL A 209 -4.61 12.11 -16.83
N VAL A 210 -4.88 10.81 -16.64
CA VAL A 210 -5.08 9.84 -17.74
C VAL A 210 -6.38 9.11 -17.51
N HIS A 211 -7.26 9.10 -18.52
CA HIS A 211 -8.53 8.39 -18.43
C HIS A 211 -8.31 6.92 -18.79
N VAL A 212 -8.62 6.04 -17.85
CA VAL A 212 -8.46 4.58 -18.01
C VAL A 212 -9.78 3.81 -17.82
N GLY A 213 -10.89 4.53 -17.62
CA GLY A 213 -12.16 3.90 -17.27
C GLY A 213 -12.12 3.30 -15.87
N ARG A 214 -12.99 2.32 -15.63
CA ARG A 214 -13.06 1.59 -14.36
C ARG A 214 -12.85 0.11 -14.62
N PRO A 215 -11.63 -0.33 -14.95
CA PRO A 215 -11.36 -1.74 -15.27
C PRO A 215 -11.84 -2.68 -14.15
N GLN A 216 -11.74 -2.26 -12.89
CA GLN A 216 -12.27 -2.98 -11.74
C GLN A 216 -13.79 -3.21 -11.78
N ALA A 217 -14.55 -2.27 -12.36
CA ALA A 217 -16.00 -2.38 -12.50
C ALA A 217 -16.38 -3.12 -13.78
N GLU A 218 -15.66 -2.88 -14.88
CA GLU A 218 -15.90 -3.53 -16.17
C GLU A 218 -15.73 -5.05 -16.09
N LEU A 219 -14.75 -5.54 -15.32
CA LEU A 219 -14.54 -6.97 -15.11
C LEU A 219 -15.67 -7.68 -14.35
N MET A 220 -16.52 -6.92 -13.66
CA MET A 220 -17.67 -7.45 -12.91
C MET A 220 -18.97 -7.43 -13.72
N LEU A 221 -18.95 -6.85 -14.94
CA LEU A 221 -20.13 -6.76 -15.78
C LEU A 221 -20.25 -8.00 -16.67
N GLU A 222 -21.40 -8.65 -16.63
CA GLU A 222 -21.79 -9.62 -17.66
C GLU A 222 -22.22 -8.87 -18.91
N LYS A 223 -21.64 -9.25 -20.05
CA LYS A 223 -22.05 -8.72 -21.34
C LYS A 223 -23.37 -9.39 -21.74
N LEU A 224 -24.47 -8.66 -21.62
CA LEU A 224 -25.76 -9.11 -22.09
C LEU A 224 -25.85 -8.88 -23.60
N ASP A 225 -25.82 -9.95 -24.40
CA ASP A 225 -26.05 -9.93 -25.86
C ASP A 225 -27.54 -9.80 -26.19
N GLN A 226 -28.20 -8.82 -25.58
CA GLN A 226 -29.60 -8.49 -25.87
C GLN A 226 -29.68 -7.21 -26.71
N PRO A 227 -30.57 -7.16 -27.73
CA PRO A 227 -30.77 -5.94 -28.50
C PRO A 227 -31.18 -4.80 -27.58
N THR A 228 -30.45 -3.68 -27.66
CA THR A 228 -30.65 -2.53 -26.79
C THR A 228 -32.02 -1.91 -27.11
N LYS A 229 -33.04 -2.19 -26.30
CA LYS A 229 -34.27 -1.37 -26.30
C LYS A 229 -33.88 0.04 -25.87
N LYS A 230 -34.44 1.09 -26.51
CA LYS A 230 -34.23 2.48 -26.08
C LYS A 230 -34.53 2.60 -24.58
N LEU A 231 -33.50 2.68 -23.76
CA LEU A 231 -33.61 2.93 -22.33
C LEU A 231 -33.84 4.44 -22.15
N LYS A 232 -34.95 4.84 -21.53
CA LYS A 232 -35.06 6.19 -20.98
C LYS A 232 -34.17 6.26 -19.75
N LEU A 233 -33.07 7.00 -19.84
CA LEU A 233 -32.16 7.21 -18.72
C LEU A 233 -32.81 8.17 -17.72
N CYS A 234 -33.45 7.65 -16.68
CA CYS A 234 -33.92 8.45 -15.56
C CYS A 234 -32.80 8.57 -14.51
N CYS A 235 -32.00 9.64 -14.59
CA CYS A 235 -31.08 9.98 -13.53
C CYS A 235 -31.87 10.47 -12.30
N MET A 236 -32.02 9.61 -11.30
CA MET A 236 -32.55 10.02 -10.00
C MET A 236 -31.40 10.59 -9.16
N LEU A 237 -31.14 11.89 -9.29
CA LEU A 237 -30.45 12.64 -8.23
C LEU A 237 -31.41 12.73 -7.06
N GLN A 238 -31.08 12.15 -5.90
CA GLN A 238 -31.75 12.53 -4.65
C GLN A 238 -31.26 13.92 -4.26
N PRO A 239 -32.07 14.98 -4.33
CA PRO A 239 -31.69 16.27 -3.80
C PRO A 239 -31.96 16.24 -2.30
N GLY A 240 -30.95 16.59 -1.50
CA GLY A 240 -31.20 17.08 -0.15
C GLY A 240 -32.19 18.25 -0.24
N LYS A 241 -33.39 18.06 0.32
CA LYS A 241 -34.44 19.05 0.63
C LYS A 241 -34.48 20.30 -0.28
N GLY A 242 -35.34 20.25 -1.30
CA GLY A 242 -35.78 21.44 -2.05
C GLY A 242 -36.22 21.12 -3.47
N LEU A 243 -37.52 20.91 -3.69
CA LEU A 243 -38.09 20.71 -5.03
C LEU A 243 -37.96 21.98 -5.88
N LEU A 244 -37.27 21.88 -7.02
CA LEU A 244 -37.64 22.59 -8.23
C LEU A 244 -37.44 21.64 -9.43
N ARG A 245 -38.54 21.06 -9.93
CA ARG A 245 -38.54 20.34 -11.20
C ARG A 245 -38.55 21.38 -12.32
N LYS A 246 -37.51 21.43 -13.15
CA LYS A 246 -37.61 21.94 -14.53
C LYS A 246 -37.33 20.80 -15.50
N PRO A 247 -38.20 20.56 -16.50
CA PRO A 247 -37.88 19.63 -17.57
C PRO A 247 -36.80 20.25 -18.46
N ILE A 248 -35.72 19.52 -18.69
CA ILE A 248 -34.72 19.83 -19.72
C ILE A 248 -35.21 19.14 -20.99
N THR A 249 -35.65 19.93 -21.96
CA THR A 249 -35.86 19.51 -23.35
C THR A 249 -34.74 20.12 -24.19
N HIS A 250 -33.99 19.28 -24.90
CA HIS A 250 -33.11 19.69 -26.00
C HIS A 250 -33.40 18.77 -27.22
N PRO A 251 -33.19 19.28 -28.44
CA PRO A 251 -34.05 19.07 -29.62
C PRO A 251 -34.10 17.65 -30.17
#